data_AF-S4XYX7-F1
#
_entry.id   AF-S4XYX7-F1
#
_cell.length_a   1.000
_cell.length_b   1.000
_cell.length_c   1.000
_cell.angle_alpha   90.00
_cell.angle_beta   90.00
_cell.angle_gamma   90.00
#
_symmetry.space_group_name_H-M   'P 1'
#
loop_
_entity.id
_entity.type
_entity.pdbx_description
1 polymer ?
#
loop_
_entity_poly.entity_id
_entity_poly.type
_entity_poly.pdbx_seq_one_letter_code
_entity_poly.pdbx_strand_id
1 'polypeptide(L)'
;MLLITGEDPALTEQICDGLSQRGIAHGRVDAAHATAERGNLFQAALDARATAIAVIEPVPWRGATPPSPSPSAGLLAAALSATRAPGVTSLLVVTSRPDGDEGIRRIRRDGAPYIVLRPAPLFRVLPPGAARALGDRRVLIPPEVAEAFEDAIPVEALLAAIAKAVSGETPQGKIVDVAASPETSVLEVLARAGARPELARGLRSRIGRWFGQAIARVDGADLRIDGVAAGADEAPQRTPAEAMAAAGP
;
A
#
# COMPACT_ATOMS: atom_id res chain seq x y z
N MET A 1 -10.51 12.82 -14.28
CA MET A 1 -9.30 12.82 -13.43
C MET A 1 -9.67 12.29 -12.05
N LEU A 2 -8.84 11.45 -11.43
CA LEU A 2 -9.10 10.89 -10.10
C LEU A 2 -8.47 11.76 -9.00
N LEU A 3 -9.23 12.18 -7.99
CA LEU A 3 -8.66 12.84 -6.81
C LEU A 3 -8.47 11.83 -5.69
N ILE A 4 -7.27 11.72 -5.14
CA ILE A 4 -6.89 10.68 -4.16
C ILE A 4 -6.55 11.34 -2.83
N THR A 5 -7.09 10.79 -1.75
CA THR A 5 -6.73 11.16 -0.38
C THR A 5 -6.66 9.92 0.49
N GLY A 6 -5.79 9.90 1.50
CA GLY A 6 -5.66 8.74 2.38
C GLY A 6 -4.93 9.05 3.69
N GLU A 7 -5.25 8.27 4.72
CA GLU A 7 -4.73 8.45 6.10
C GLU A 7 -3.39 7.75 6.33
N ASP A 8 -3.05 6.78 5.47
CA ASP A 8 -1.73 6.17 5.38
C ASP A 8 -0.96 6.88 4.25
N PRO A 9 -0.03 7.80 4.55
CA PRO A 9 0.69 8.55 3.52
C PRO A 9 1.57 7.64 2.65
N ALA A 10 2.14 6.59 3.25
CA ALA A 10 3.05 5.69 2.55
C ALA A 10 2.28 4.79 1.56
N LEU A 11 1.11 4.26 1.97
CA LEU A 11 0.23 3.53 1.05
C LEU A 11 -0.32 4.45 -0.04
N THR A 12 -0.75 5.66 0.32
CA THR A 12 -1.31 6.64 -0.63
C THR A 12 -0.28 7.03 -1.69
N GLU A 13 0.97 7.26 -1.28
CA GLU A 13 2.08 7.55 -2.20
C GLU A 13 2.34 6.39 -3.17
N GLN A 14 2.42 5.16 -2.66
CA GLN A 14 2.60 3.97 -3.52
C GLN A 14 1.46 3.77 -4.51
N ILE A 15 0.23 4.09 -4.09
CA ILE A 15 -0.92 4.05 -4.98
C ILE A 15 -0.78 5.12 -6.08
N CYS A 16 -0.46 6.36 -5.73
CA CYS A 16 -0.23 7.43 -6.71
C CYS A 16 0.90 7.09 -7.70
N ASP A 17 2.03 6.59 -7.21
CA ASP A 17 3.15 6.15 -8.06
C ASP A 17 2.73 5.02 -9.00
N GLY A 18 2.02 4.02 -8.46
CA GLY A 18 1.52 2.90 -9.25
C GLY A 18 0.48 3.31 -10.30
N LEU A 19 -0.35 4.31 -10.01
CA LEU A 19 -1.29 4.89 -10.97
C LEU A 19 -0.58 5.72 -12.04
N SER A 20 0.44 6.50 -11.67
CA SER A 20 1.29 7.25 -12.60
C SER A 20 1.96 6.33 -13.61
N GLN A 21 2.55 5.23 -13.14
CA GLN A 21 3.19 4.21 -13.99
C GLN A 21 2.20 3.56 -14.97
N ARG A 22 0.91 3.52 -14.63
CA ARG A 22 -0.17 2.98 -15.47
C ARG A 22 -0.82 4.05 -16.36
N GLY A 23 -0.32 5.29 -16.34
CA GLY A 23 -0.86 6.40 -17.14
C GLY A 23 -2.24 6.88 -16.67
N ILE A 24 -2.65 6.58 -15.43
CA ILE A 24 -3.95 6.97 -14.89
C ILE A 24 -3.83 8.39 -14.31
N ALA A 25 -4.53 9.34 -14.91
CA ALA A 25 -4.51 10.75 -14.49
C ALA A 25 -5.16 10.94 -13.11
N HIS A 26 -4.37 11.41 -12.15
CA HIS A 26 -4.81 11.66 -10.78
C HIS A 26 -4.17 12.91 -10.16
N GLY A 27 -4.78 13.41 -9.10
CA GLY A 27 -4.22 14.40 -8.18
C GLY A 27 -4.30 13.89 -6.75
N ARG A 28 -3.37 14.31 -5.89
CA ARG A 28 -3.31 13.92 -4.48
C ARG A 28 -3.70 15.10 -3.59
N VAL A 29 -4.49 14.83 -2.56
CA VAL A 29 -4.80 15.75 -1.45
C VAL A 29 -4.43 15.03 -0.15
N ASP A 30 -3.68 15.69 0.73
CA ASP A 30 -3.34 15.10 2.03
C ASP A 30 -4.58 15.02 2.94
N ALA A 31 -4.73 13.90 3.66
CA ALA A 31 -5.92 13.68 4.49
C ALA A 31 -6.13 14.75 5.58
N ALA A 32 -5.04 15.29 6.13
CA ALA A 32 -5.11 16.39 7.09
C ALA A 32 -5.74 17.64 6.44
N HIS A 33 -5.37 17.95 5.20
CA HIS A 33 -5.96 19.07 4.47
C HIS A 33 -7.41 18.78 4.05
N ALA A 34 -7.68 17.55 3.59
CA ALA A 34 -9.02 17.11 3.20
C ALA A 34 -10.04 17.19 4.35
N THR A 35 -9.59 17.09 5.59
CA THR A 35 -10.42 17.09 6.81
C THR A 35 -10.34 18.36 7.67
N ALA A 36 -9.37 19.25 7.40
CA ALA A 36 -9.15 20.46 8.21
C ALA A 36 -10.36 21.40 8.27
N GLU A 37 -11.05 21.61 7.14
CA GLU A 37 -12.28 22.40 7.09
C GLU A 37 -13.35 21.68 6.26
N ARG A 38 -14.62 21.93 6.60
CA ARG A 38 -15.75 21.38 5.83
C ARG A 38 -15.70 21.92 4.41
N GLY A 39 -15.52 21.03 3.45
CA GLY A 39 -15.55 21.36 2.02
C GLY A 39 -14.19 21.45 1.36
N ASN A 40 -13.07 21.27 2.07
CA ASN A 40 -11.74 21.32 1.44
C ASN A 40 -11.59 20.29 0.32
N LEU A 41 -11.98 19.04 0.57
CA LEU A 41 -11.93 18.00 -0.46
C LEU A 41 -12.93 18.25 -1.60
N PHE A 42 -14.07 18.89 -1.31
CA PHE A 42 -15.03 19.31 -2.33
C PHE A 42 -14.45 20.41 -3.22
N GLN A 43 -13.81 21.43 -2.63
CA GLN A 43 -13.17 22.50 -3.39
C GLN A 43 -12.00 21.96 -4.22
N ALA A 44 -11.18 21.08 -3.64
CA ALA A 44 -10.12 20.40 -4.37
C ALA A 44 -10.69 19.60 -5.55
N ALA A 45 -11.85 18.94 -5.40
CA ALA A 45 -12.51 18.24 -6.49
C ALA A 45 -12.97 19.20 -7.61
N LEU A 46 -13.48 20.38 -7.26
CA LEU A 46 -13.85 21.42 -8.23
C LEU A 46 -12.64 21.95 -9.00
N ASP A 47 -11.59 22.34 -8.28
CA ASP A 47 -10.38 22.94 -8.85
C ASP A 47 -9.66 21.94 -9.78
N ALA A 48 -9.64 20.68 -9.36
CA ALA A 48 -9.10 19.56 -10.11
C ALA A 48 -10.00 19.15 -11.30
N ARG A 49 -11.28 19.58 -11.35
CA ARG A 49 -12.31 19.01 -12.24
C ARG A 49 -12.33 17.48 -12.13
N ALA A 50 -12.30 16.99 -10.89
CA ALA A 50 -12.28 15.58 -10.59
C ALA A 50 -13.56 14.91 -11.10
N THR A 51 -13.41 13.75 -11.70
CA THR A 51 -14.54 12.91 -12.16
C THR A 51 -14.81 11.77 -11.18
N ALA A 52 -13.84 11.45 -10.32
CA ALA A 52 -13.95 10.46 -9.27
C ALA A 52 -13.10 10.86 -8.07
N ILE A 53 -13.50 10.42 -6.89
CA ILE A 53 -12.75 10.57 -5.64
C ILE A 53 -12.33 9.17 -5.17
N ALA A 54 -11.07 8.98 -4.83
CA ALA A 54 -10.56 7.78 -4.17
C ALA A 54 -10.14 8.12 -2.73
N VAL A 55 -10.70 7.37 -1.78
CA VAL A 55 -10.36 7.43 -0.37
C VAL A 55 -9.62 6.17 0.01
N ILE A 56 -8.41 6.31 0.53
CA ILE A 56 -7.59 5.22 1.04
C ILE A 56 -7.58 5.29 2.56
N GLU A 57 -8.47 4.53 3.19
CA GLU A 57 -8.43 4.33 4.63
C GLU A 57 -7.26 3.40 5.01
N PRO A 58 -6.79 3.42 6.27
CA PRO A 58 -5.76 2.50 6.74
C PRO A 58 -6.14 1.05 6.48
N VAL A 59 -5.20 0.30 5.89
CA VAL A 59 -5.32 -1.14 5.64
C VAL A 59 -4.33 -1.88 6.54
N PRO A 60 -4.69 -3.06 7.10
CA PRO A 60 -3.76 -3.89 7.85
C PRO A 60 -2.54 -4.26 6.99
N TRP A 61 -1.34 -4.17 7.57
CA TRP A 61 -0.11 -4.65 6.94
C TRP A 61 0.38 -5.89 7.68
N ARG A 62 0.61 -7.00 6.97
CA ARG A 62 1.27 -8.17 7.54
C ARG A 62 2.73 -7.84 7.83
N GLY A 63 3.12 -8.11 9.07
CA GLY A 63 4.47 -7.90 9.56
C GLY A 63 4.86 -6.44 9.82
N ALA A 64 3.88 -5.54 9.90
CA ALA A 64 4.09 -4.19 10.41
C ALA A 64 3.79 -4.15 11.92
N THR A 65 4.68 -3.51 12.67
CA THR A 65 4.45 -3.11 14.06
C THR A 65 4.79 -1.62 14.18
N PRO A 66 3.91 -0.78 14.74
CA PRO A 66 2.61 -1.06 15.38
C PRO A 66 1.46 -1.38 14.39
N PRO A 67 0.31 -1.91 14.86
CA PRO A 67 -0.87 -2.16 14.03
C PRO A 67 -1.37 -0.88 13.34
N SER A 68 -1.93 -1.05 12.13
CA SER A 68 -2.52 0.05 11.37
C SER A 68 -3.59 0.79 12.20
N PRO A 69 -3.63 2.12 12.17
CA PRO A 69 -4.65 2.88 12.90
C PRO A 69 -6.05 2.55 12.38
N SER A 70 -7.07 2.73 13.22
CA SER A 70 -8.45 2.56 12.77
C SER A 70 -8.84 3.70 11.81
N PRO A 71 -9.64 3.41 10.77
CA PRO A 71 -10.07 4.42 9.83
C PRO A 71 -10.91 5.55 10.45
N SER A 72 -10.62 6.82 10.13
CA SER A 72 -11.38 7.93 10.69
C SER A 72 -12.74 8.13 10.00
N ALA A 73 -13.73 8.56 10.80
CA ALA A 73 -15.03 8.98 10.26
C ALA A 73 -14.94 10.31 9.48
N GLY A 74 -13.91 11.12 9.74
CA GLY A 74 -13.74 12.45 9.17
C GLY A 74 -13.40 12.39 7.68
N LEU A 75 -12.47 11.52 7.30
CA LEU A 75 -12.05 11.39 5.90
C LEU A 75 -13.19 10.89 5.01
N LEU A 76 -13.92 9.87 5.46
CA LEU A 76 -15.08 9.36 4.74
C LEU A 76 -16.18 10.42 4.60
N ALA A 77 -16.44 11.19 5.67
CA ALA A 77 -17.43 12.28 5.60
C ALA A 77 -17.03 13.38 4.61
N ALA A 78 -15.74 13.75 4.57
CA ALA A 78 -15.23 14.71 3.61
C ALA A 78 -15.39 14.21 2.17
N ALA A 79 -15.11 12.93 1.92
CA ALA A 79 -15.27 12.31 0.61
C ALA A 79 -16.73 12.25 0.13
N LEU A 80 -17.65 11.85 1.00
CA LEU A 80 -19.09 11.89 0.71
C LEU A 80 -19.61 13.31 0.51
N SER A 81 -18.96 14.33 1.09
CA SER A 81 -19.27 15.72 0.74
C SER A 81 -18.73 16.06 -0.66
N ALA A 82 -17.53 15.60 -1.00
CA ALA A 82 -16.87 15.88 -2.28
C ALA A 82 -17.56 15.22 -3.48
N THR A 83 -18.27 14.10 -3.28
CA THR A 83 -19.10 13.47 -4.34
C THR A 83 -20.22 14.37 -4.85
N ARG A 84 -20.58 15.41 -4.11
CA ARG A 84 -21.59 16.40 -4.53
C ARG A 84 -21.04 17.47 -5.46
N ALA A 85 -19.72 17.49 -5.68
CA ALA A 85 -19.10 18.43 -6.61
C ALA A 85 -19.56 18.12 -8.05
N PRO A 86 -19.98 19.14 -8.82
CA PRO A 86 -20.31 18.98 -10.22
C PRO A 86 -19.22 18.23 -11.00
N GLY A 87 -19.61 17.18 -11.70
CA GLY A 87 -18.71 16.36 -12.52
C GLY A 87 -18.15 15.12 -11.80
N VAL A 88 -18.23 15.03 -10.48
CA VAL A 88 -17.88 13.80 -9.75
C VAL A 88 -19.01 12.78 -9.93
N THR A 89 -18.67 11.63 -10.51
CA THR A 89 -19.63 10.56 -10.82
C THR A 89 -19.33 9.25 -10.11
N SER A 90 -18.24 9.16 -9.35
CA SER A 90 -17.89 7.93 -8.64
C SER A 90 -17.05 8.20 -7.38
N LEU A 91 -17.33 7.44 -6.34
CA LEU A 91 -16.54 7.33 -5.12
C LEU A 91 -15.90 5.94 -5.03
N LEU A 92 -14.58 5.88 -5.04
CA LEU A 92 -13.82 4.67 -4.74
C LEU A 92 -13.37 4.72 -3.28
N VAL A 93 -13.66 3.69 -2.50
CA VAL A 93 -13.22 3.57 -1.11
C VAL A 93 -12.38 2.31 -0.96
N VAL A 94 -11.13 2.45 -0.54
CA VAL A 94 -10.28 1.34 -0.10
C VAL A 94 -10.31 1.30 1.42
N THR A 95 -10.77 0.20 2.01
CA THR A 95 -11.00 0.11 3.45
C THR A 95 -10.96 -1.32 3.98
N SER A 96 -10.58 -1.50 5.24
CA SER A 96 -10.71 -2.76 5.97
C SER A 96 -11.99 -2.84 6.82
N ARG A 97 -12.91 -1.87 6.68
CA ARG A 97 -14.18 -1.86 7.43
C ARG A 97 -15.04 -3.10 7.09
N PRO A 98 -15.63 -3.76 8.09
CA PRO A 98 -16.59 -4.84 7.84
C PRO A 98 -17.89 -4.29 7.25
N ASP A 99 -18.69 -5.16 6.62
CA ASP A 99 -19.93 -4.74 5.94
C ASP A 99 -20.95 -4.04 6.86
N GLY A 100 -20.95 -4.44 8.13
CA GLY A 100 -21.83 -3.90 9.15
C GLY A 100 -21.41 -2.54 9.71
N ASP A 101 -20.24 -2.02 9.35
CA ASP A 101 -19.68 -0.76 9.85
C ASP A 101 -20.54 0.45 9.46
N GLU A 102 -20.64 1.43 10.37
CA GLU A 102 -21.47 2.62 10.15
C GLU A 102 -20.99 3.47 8.97
N GLY A 103 -19.68 3.50 8.68
CA GLY A 103 -19.13 4.14 7.50
C GLY A 103 -19.64 3.51 6.20
N ILE A 104 -19.65 2.18 6.11
CA ILE A 104 -20.19 1.44 4.96
C ILE A 104 -21.69 1.68 4.80
N ARG A 105 -22.45 1.65 5.91
CA ARG A 105 -23.88 1.99 5.90
C ARG A 105 -24.14 3.43 5.46
N ARG A 106 -23.24 4.35 5.79
CA ARG A 106 -23.34 5.75 5.38
C ARG A 106 -23.09 5.91 3.88
N ILE A 107 -22.07 5.25 3.32
CA ILE A 107 -21.82 5.22 1.86
C ILE A 107 -23.07 4.75 1.12
N ARG A 108 -23.66 3.63 1.57
CA ARG A 108 -24.90 3.07 0.98
C ARG A 108 -26.08 4.04 1.00
N ARG A 109 -26.20 4.86 2.05
CA ARG A 109 -27.31 5.81 2.23
C ARG A 109 -27.09 7.17 1.56
N ASP A 110 -25.86 7.59 1.32
CA ASP A 110 -25.55 8.90 0.75
C ASP A 110 -26.03 9.02 -0.72
N GLY A 111 -26.16 7.90 -1.43
CA GLY A 111 -26.72 7.84 -2.78
C GLY A 111 -25.71 8.14 -3.89
N ALA A 112 -24.48 8.51 -3.56
CA ALA A 112 -23.39 8.64 -4.52
C ALA A 112 -23.06 7.27 -5.16
N PRO A 113 -22.80 7.19 -6.48
CA PRO A 113 -22.26 5.97 -7.09
C PRO A 113 -20.91 5.62 -6.46
N TYR A 114 -20.77 4.40 -5.96
CA TYR A 114 -19.57 4.00 -5.21
C TYR A 114 -19.04 2.63 -5.63
N ILE A 115 -17.75 2.41 -5.38
CA ILE A 115 -17.11 1.10 -5.36
C ILE A 115 -16.32 1.03 -4.06
N VAL A 116 -16.54 -0.02 -3.25
CA VAL A 116 -15.70 -0.30 -2.08
C VAL A 116 -14.78 -1.46 -2.42
N LEU A 117 -13.48 -1.25 -2.31
CA LEU A 117 -12.47 -2.30 -2.33
C LEU A 117 -12.08 -2.63 -0.89
N ARG A 118 -12.27 -3.88 -0.49
CA ARG A 118 -11.82 -4.40 0.79
C ARG A 118 -10.63 -5.32 0.58
N PRO A 119 -9.40 -4.79 0.62
CA PRO A 119 -8.23 -5.62 0.50
C PRO A 119 -8.06 -6.52 1.72
N ALA A 120 -7.59 -7.75 1.46
CA ALA A 120 -6.92 -8.53 2.47
C ALA A 120 -5.68 -7.75 3.00
N PRO A 121 -5.10 -8.15 4.15
CA PRO A 121 -3.90 -7.52 4.67
C PRO A 121 -2.81 -7.35 3.61
N LEU A 122 -2.15 -6.20 3.57
CA LEU A 122 -1.11 -5.89 2.60
C LEU A 122 0.25 -6.43 3.05
N PHE A 123 1.13 -6.76 2.10
CA PHE A 123 2.55 -6.96 2.38
C PHE A 123 3.43 -6.23 1.37
N ARG A 124 4.67 -5.95 1.79
CA ARG A 124 5.76 -5.52 0.90
C ARG A 124 6.76 -6.64 0.81
N VAL A 125 6.98 -7.16 -0.38
CA VAL A 125 8.04 -8.16 -0.60
C VAL A 125 9.36 -7.49 -0.83
N LEU A 126 9.37 -6.33 -1.49
CA LEU A 126 10.57 -5.72 -2.02
C LEU A 126 10.62 -4.23 -1.70
N PRO A 127 11.74 -3.74 -1.13
CA PRO A 127 12.06 -2.33 -1.22
C PRO A 127 12.09 -1.90 -2.70
N PRO A 128 11.67 -0.68 -3.03
CA PRO A 128 11.86 -0.12 -4.37
C PRO A 128 13.31 -0.31 -4.84
N GLY A 129 13.50 -0.89 -6.03
CA GLY A 129 14.83 -1.19 -6.60
C GLY A 129 15.40 -2.57 -6.28
N ALA A 130 14.81 -3.33 -5.34
CA ALA A 130 15.30 -4.66 -4.98
C ALA A 130 15.10 -5.73 -6.08
N ALA A 131 14.20 -5.53 -7.04
CA ALA A 131 14.05 -6.41 -8.20
C ALA A 131 15.37 -6.57 -8.99
N ARG A 132 16.19 -5.50 -9.09
CA ARG A 132 17.53 -5.59 -9.70
C ARG A 132 18.52 -6.37 -8.82
N ALA A 133 18.37 -6.27 -7.49
CA ALA A 133 19.22 -6.97 -6.53
C ALA A 133 18.91 -8.48 -6.44
N LEU A 134 17.69 -8.88 -6.79
CA LEU A 134 17.23 -10.28 -6.72
C LEU A 134 17.62 -11.16 -7.92
N GLY A 135 18.13 -10.60 -9.02
CA GLY A 135 18.35 -11.31 -10.28
C GLY A 135 18.98 -12.70 -10.12
N ASP A 136 18.19 -13.74 -10.43
CA ASP A 136 18.49 -15.17 -10.31
C ASP A 136 18.93 -15.67 -8.93
N ARG A 137 18.82 -14.84 -7.89
CA ARG A 137 19.22 -15.20 -6.53
C ARG A 137 18.21 -16.16 -5.92
N ARG A 138 18.73 -17.16 -5.23
CA ARG A 138 17.92 -18.06 -4.41
C ARG A 138 17.45 -17.33 -3.16
N VAL A 139 16.15 -17.38 -2.88
CA VAL A 139 15.54 -16.76 -1.69
C VAL A 139 14.90 -17.87 -0.86
N LEU A 140 15.42 -18.12 0.33
CA LEU A 140 14.88 -19.14 1.23
C LEU A 140 13.82 -18.51 2.14
N ILE A 141 12.60 -19.07 2.14
CA ILE A 141 11.48 -18.58 2.93
C ILE A 141 11.11 -19.62 3.98
N PRO A 142 11.13 -19.30 5.29
CA PRO A 142 10.61 -20.19 6.31
C PRO A 142 9.13 -20.55 6.03
N PRO A 143 8.71 -21.82 6.18
CA PRO A 143 7.32 -22.21 5.97
C PRO A 143 6.33 -21.39 6.79
N GLU A 144 6.69 -21.07 8.04
CA GLU A 144 5.87 -20.29 8.96
C GLU A 144 5.67 -18.85 8.47
N VAL A 145 6.68 -18.30 7.79
CA VAL A 145 6.57 -16.99 7.13
C VAL A 145 5.65 -17.12 5.93
N ALA A 146 5.84 -18.12 5.06
CA ALA A 146 4.96 -18.30 3.90
C ALA A 146 3.48 -18.47 4.30
N GLU A 147 3.22 -19.22 5.38
CA GLU A 147 1.88 -19.41 5.96
C GLU A 147 1.31 -18.11 6.54
N ALA A 148 2.12 -17.31 7.25
CA ALA A 148 1.67 -16.04 7.82
C ALA A 148 1.27 -14.96 6.78
N PHE A 149 1.66 -15.13 5.53
CA PHE A 149 1.29 -14.26 4.41
C PHE A 149 0.29 -14.91 3.44
N GLU A 150 -0.24 -16.10 3.74
CA GLU A 150 -1.16 -16.82 2.85
C GLU A 150 -2.45 -16.03 2.56
N ASP A 151 -2.92 -15.26 3.54
CA ASP A 151 -4.13 -14.46 3.45
C ASP A 151 -3.89 -13.01 3.04
N ALA A 152 -2.65 -12.66 2.69
CA ALA A 152 -2.24 -11.30 2.43
C ALA A 152 -2.02 -11.06 0.93
N ILE A 153 -2.07 -9.80 0.52
CA ILE A 153 -1.89 -9.39 -0.88
C ILE A 153 -0.73 -8.40 -1.04
N PRO A 154 -0.04 -8.41 -2.18
CA PRO A 154 0.90 -7.36 -2.53
C PRO A 154 0.13 -6.07 -2.90
N VAL A 155 0.78 -4.91 -2.74
CA VAL A 155 0.21 -3.60 -3.11
C VAL A 155 -0.18 -3.57 -4.59
N GLU A 156 0.55 -4.29 -5.45
CA GLU A 156 0.28 -4.42 -6.87
C GLU A 156 -1.10 -5.04 -7.16
N ALA A 157 -1.58 -5.96 -6.32
CA ALA A 157 -2.91 -6.55 -6.46
C ALA A 157 -4.00 -5.53 -6.13
N LEU A 158 -3.80 -4.71 -5.10
CA LEU A 158 -4.69 -3.59 -4.78
C LEU A 158 -4.69 -2.54 -5.91
N LEU A 159 -3.51 -2.20 -6.44
CA LEU A 159 -3.37 -1.29 -7.59
C LEU A 159 -4.12 -1.80 -8.83
N ALA A 160 -4.06 -3.10 -9.11
CA ALA A 160 -4.83 -3.70 -10.20
C ALA A 160 -6.34 -3.60 -9.96
N ALA A 161 -6.81 -3.82 -8.73
CA ALA A 161 -8.22 -3.66 -8.37
C ALA A 161 -8.68 -2.20 -8.50
N ILE A 162 -7.87 -1.23 -8.07
CA ILE A 162 -8.13 0.21 -8.25
C ILE A 162 -8.20 0.54 -9.74
N ALA A 163 -7.26 0.06 -10.55
CA ALA A 163 -7.24 0.31 -11.99
C ALA A 163 -8.51 -0.22 -12.69
N LYS A 164 -8.97 -1.44 -12.34
CA LYS A 164 -10.24 -2.01 -12.83
C LYS A 164 -11.47 -1.20 -12.41
N ALA A 165 -11.46 -0.68 -11.17
CA ALA A 165 -12.53 0.20 -10.71
C ALA A 165 -12.57 1.51 -11.50
N VAL A 166 -11.41 2.11 -11.76
CA VAL A 166 -11.27 3.37 -12.50
C VAL A 166 -11.59 3.20 -13.98
N SER A 167 -11.27 2.05 -14.59
CA SER A 167 -11.60 1.76 -16.00
C SER A 167 -13.08 1.46 -16.23
N GLY A 168 -13.87 1.29 -15.17
CA GLY A 168 -15.29 0.96 -15.24
C GLY A 168 -15.59 -0.54 -15.41
N GLU A 169 -14.58 -1.40 -15.33
CA GLU A 169 -14.76 -2.87 -15.33
C GLU A 169 -15.48 -3.35 -14.06
N THR A 170 -15.30 -2.65 -12.94
CA THR A 170 -16.03 -2.94 -11.70
C THR A 170 -17.36 -2.17 -11.67
N PRO A 171 -18.52 -2.84 -11.55
CA PRO A 171 -19.80 -2.16 -11.46
C PRO A 171 -19.92 -1.27 -10.21
N GLN A 172 -20.60 -0.13 -10.34
CA GLN A 172 -20.95 0.73 -9.21
C GLN A 172 -21.93 0.05 -8.25
N GLY A 173 -21.98 0.51 -7.01
CA GLY A 173 -22.78 -0.04 -5.92
C GLY A 173 -22.24 -1.37 -5.37
N LYS A 174 -20.99 -1.73 -5.70
CA LYS A 174 -20.37 -3.01 -5.29
C LYS A 174 -19.36 -2.82 -4.17
N ILE A 175 -19.30 -3.83 -3.32
CA ILE A 175 -18.20 -4.08 -2.40
C ILE A 175 -17.46 -5.31 -2.91
N VAL A 176 -16.17 -5.16 -3.17
CA VAL A 176 -15.31 -6.19 -3.75
C VAL A 176 -14.22 -6.52 -2.75
N ASP A 177 -14.18 -7.77 -2.32
CA ASP A 177 -13.08 -8.29 -1.51
C ASP A 177 -11.89 -8.59 -2.42
N VAL A 178 -10.77 -7.90 -2.20
CA VAL A 178 -9.51 -8.15 -2.93
C VAL A 178 -8.74 -9.20 -2.13
N ALA A 179 -9.04 -10.46 -2.41
CA ALA A 179 -8.51 -11.60 -1.68
C ALA A 179 -7.12 -12.03 -2.19
N ALA A 180 -6.38 -12.71 -1.31
CA ALA A 180 -5.17 -13.42 -1.69
C ALA A 180 -5.46 -14.50 -2.73
N SER A 181 -4.48 -14.72 -3.60
CA SER A 181 -4.51 -15.75 -4.64
C SER A 181 -3.11 -16.36 -4.77
N PRO A 182 -3.00 -17.60 -5.29
CA PRO A 182 -1.70 -18.21 -5.57
C PRO A 182 -0.82 -17.34 -6.48
N GLU A 183 -1.43 -16.66 -7.45
CA GLU A 183 -0.77 -15.76 -8.40
C GLU A 183 -0.25 -14.46 -7.77
N THR A 184 -0.68 -14.15 -6.55
CA THR A 184 -0.24 -12.98 -5.79
C THR A 184 0.45 -13.38 -4.49
N SER A 185 0.82 -14.65 -4.34
CA SER A 185 1.55 -15.13 -3.17
C SER A 185 2.95 -14.51 -3.08
N VAL A 186 3.54 -14.47 -1.88
CA VAL A 186 4.92 -13.97 -1.67
C VAL A 186 5.92 -14.70 -2.56
N LEU A 187 5.76 -16.02 -2.73
CA LEU A 187 6.59 -16.84 -3.62
C LEU A 187 6.49 -16.34 -5.07
N GLU A 188 5.28 -16.19 -5.58
CA GLU A 188 5.07 -15.77 -6.96
C GLU A 188 5.56 -14.34 -7.21
N VAL A 189 5.36 -13.43 -6.25
CA VAL A 189 5.86 -12.05 -6.34
C VAL A 189 7.39 -12.02 -6.39
N LEU A 190 8.08 -12.83 -5.58
CA LEU A 190 9.54 -12.97 -5.63
C LEU A 190 10.00 -13.57 -6.96
N ALA A 191 9.33 -14.62 -7.44
CA ALA A 191 9.66 -15.28 -8.70
C ALA A 191 9.54 -14.30 -9.89
N ARG A 192 8.48 -13.50 -9.94
CA ARG A 192 8.29 -12.45 -10.96
C ARG A 192 9.32 -11.33 -10.88
N ALA A 193 9.85 -11.06 -9.69
CA ALA A 193 10.97 -10.15 -9.51
C ALA A 193 12.33 -10.76 -9.90
N GLY A 194 12.35 -11.99 -10.43
CA GLY A 194 13.55 -12.68 -10.92
C GLY A 194 14.30 -13.48 -9.85
N ALA A 195 13.75 -13.65 -8.65
CA ALA A 195 14.31 -14.54 -7.64
C ALA A 195 13.95 -16.00 -7.90
N ARG A 196 14.67 -16.92 -7.23
CA ARG A 196 14.34 -18.34 -7.14
C ARG A 196 13.89 -18.64 -5.71
N PRO A 197 12.62 -18.38 -5.37
CA PRO A 197 12.12 -18.59 -4.03
C PRO A 197 11.97 -20.09 -3.72
N GLU A 198 12.42 -20.51 -2.55
CA GLU A 198 12.31 -21.89 -2.08
C GLU A 198 11.94 -21.91 -0.60
N LEU A 199 11.03 -22.81 -0.22
CA LEU A 199 10.72 -23.02 1.18
C LEU A 199 11.92 -23.65 1.90
N ALA A 200 12.39 -23.01 2.97
CA ALA A 200 13.46 -23.53 3.80
C ALA A 200 13.01 -24.84 4.47
N ARG A 201 13.82 -25.90 4.36
CA ARG A 201 13.55 -27.21 4.99
C ARG A 201 14.63 -27.57 6.02
N GLY A 202 14.24 -28.32 7.05
CA GLY A 202 15.16 -28.98 7.99
C GLY A 202 15.90 -28.03 8.94
N LEU A 203 17.11 -28.42 9.39
CA LEU A 203 17.89 -27.72 10.42
C LEU A 203 18.16 -26.24 10.09
N ARG A 204 18.15 -25.89 8.80
CA ARG A 204 18.34 -24.52 8.33
C ARG A 204 17.24 -23.58 8.83
N SER A 205 15.96 -23.98 8.82
CA SER A 205 14.85 -23.14 9.34
C SER A 205 15.01 -22.77 10.82
N ARG A 206 15.62 -23.66 11.62
CA ARG A 206 15.74 -23.53 13.08
C ARG A 206 16.89 -22.65 13.57
N ILE A 207 17.93 -22.45 12.77
CA ILE A 207 19.18 -21.86 13.29
C ILE A 207 19.14 -20.32 13.32
N GLY A 208 18.18 -19.67 12.66
CA GLY A 208 17.96 -18.21 12.79
C GLY A 208 19.12 -17.31 12.31
N ARG A 209 20.29 -17.89 11.99
CA ARG A 209 21.47 -17.21 11.44
C ARG A 209 21.26 -17.03 9.95
N TRP A 210 20.62 -15.92 9.60
CA TRP A 210 20.31 -15.57 8.23
C TRP A 210 20.99 -14.24 7.90
N PHE A 211 21.93 -14.28 6.97
CA PHE A 211 22.61 -13.10 6.44
C PHE A 211 21.67 -12.38 5.47
N GLY A 212 21.40 -11.09 5.70
CA GLY A 212 20.56 -10.27 4.82
C GLY A 212 19.69 -9.23 5.54
N GLN A 213 19.31 -8.17 4.81
CA GLN A 213 18.37 -7.14 5.27
C GLN A 213 16.96 -7.74 5.48
N ALA A 214 16.33 -7.40 6.61
CA ALA A 214 14.93 -7.77 6.86
C ALA A 214 14.00 -6.96 5.94
N ILE A 215 13.14 -7.65 5.20
CA ILE A 215 12.14 -7.06 4.30
C ILE A 215 10.72 -7.08 4.87
N ALA A 216 10.43 -7.95 5.84
CA ALA A 216 9.21 -7.93 6.67
C ALA A 216 9.45 -8.68 8.01
N ARG A 217 8.74 -8.31 9.08
CA ARG A 217 8.84 -8.93 10.43
C ARG A 217 7.51 -9.49 10.87
N VAL A 218 7.33 -10.81 10.98
CA VAL A 218 6.08 -11.39 11.52
C VAL A 218 6.37 -12.22 12.75
N ASP A 219 5.73 -11.89 13.89
CA ASP A 219 5.76 -12.68 15.14
C ASP A 219 7.16 -13.13 15.59
N GLY A 220 8.16 -12.27 15.41
CA GLY A 220 9.56 -12.54 15.77
C GLY A 220 10.39 -13.24 14.69
N ALA A 221 9.83 -13.54 13.51
CA ALA A 221 10.53 -14.07 12.35
C ALA A 221 10.72 -13.00 11.26
N ASP A 222 11.97 -12.82 10.80
CA ASP A 222 12.31 -11.88 9.73
C ASP A 222 12.22 -12.59 8.36
N LEU A 223 11.45 -12.05 7.41
CA LEU A 223 11.63 -12.34 5.98
C LEU A 223 12.95 -11.66 5.55
N ARG A 224 13.94 -12.44 5.10
CA ARG A 224 15.29 -11.96 4.77
C ARG A 224 15.70 -12.40 3.37
N ILE A 225 16.37 -11.52 2.63
CA ILE A 225 16.93 -11.83 1.29
C ILE A 225 18.38 -12.31 1.44
N ASP A 226 18.71 -13.47 0.87
CA ASP A 226 20.09 -13.99 0.84
C ASP A 226 21.02 -13.10 -0.01
N GLY A 227 22.22 -12.85 0.51
CA GLY A 227 23.31 -12.17 -0.21
C GLY A 227 23.18 -10.65 -0.39
N VAL A 228 22.21 -9.98 0.23
CA VAL A 228 22.23 -8.51 0.32
C VAL A 228 23.01 -8.16 1.58
N ALA A 229 24.21 -7.58 1.43
CA ALA A 229 24.91 -7.00 2.56
C ALA A 229 23.91 -6.08 3.28
N ALA A 230 23.77 -6.23 4.61
CA ALA A 230 23.09 -5.22 5.41
C ALA A 230 23.65 -3.89 4.93
N GLY A 231 22.78 -3.01 4.40
CA GLY A 231 23.21 -1.72 3.89
C GLY A 231 24.17 -1.15 4.91
N ALA A 232 25.37 -0.80 4.45
CA ALA A 232 26.13 0.19 5.16
C ALA A 232 25.12 1.28 5.50
N ASP A 233 24.89 1.53 6.79
CA ASP A 233 24.43 2.85 7.19
C ASP A 233 25.31 3.78 6.38
N GLU A 234 24.69 4.50 5.44
CA GLU A 234 25.37 5.55 4.74
C GLU A 234 25.66 6.56 5.86
N ALA A 235 26.81 6.38 6.50
CA ALA A 235 27.35 7.33 7.44
C ALA A 235 27.24 8.65 6.68
N PRO A 236 26.60 9.68 7.27
CA PRO A 236 26.31 10.91 6.54
C PRO A 236 27.61 11.34 5.90
N GLN A 237 27.63 11.35 4.56
CA GLN A 237 28.81 11.77 3.81
C GLN A 237 29.03 13.22 4.22
N ARG A 238 29.96 13.42 5.16
CA ARG A 238 30.35 14.75 5.59
C ARG A 238 30.78 15.48 4.35
N THR A 239 30.19 16.64 4.14
CA THR A 239 30.59 17.48 3.01
C THR A 239 32.09 17.79 3.16
N PRO A 240 32.84 18.02 2.08
CA PRO A 240 34.26 18.34 2.16
C PRO A 240 34.59 19.49 3.14
N ALA A 241 33.63 20.41 3.32
CA ALA A 241 33.71 21.50 4.29
C ALA A 241 33.74 21.02 5.77
N GLU A 242 33.01 19.96 6.10
CA GLU A 242 32.97 19.39 7.46
C GLU A 242 34.22 18.54 7.78
N ALA A 243 34.87 17.96 6.76
CA ALA A 243 36.14 17.26 6.93
C ALA A 243 37.30 18.23 7.20
N MET A 244 37.29 19.41 6.58
CA MET A 244 38.29 20.45 6.81
C MET A 244 38.14 21.15 8.17
N ALA A 245 36.94 21.26 8.72
CA ALA A 245 36.73 21.84 10.04
C ALA A 245 37.18 20.93 11.20
N ALA A 246 37.21 19.60 10.97
CA ALA A 246 37.67 18.62 11.96
C ALA A 246 39.19 18.44 11.98
N ALA A 247 39.88 18.80 10.90
CA ALA A 247 41.33 18.92 10.84
C ALA A 247 41.69 20.38 11.19
N GLY A 248 41.67 20.71 12.48
CA GLY A 248 42.17 22.01 12.96
C GLY A 248 43.63 22.25 12.53
N PRO A 249 44.11 23.51 12.61
CA PRO A 249 45.47 23.88 12.18
C PRO A 249 46.57 23.12 12.90
#